data_AF-A0A3D8WV46-F1
#
_entry.id   AF-A0A3D8WV46-F1
#
_cell.length_a   1.000
_cell.length_b   1.000
_cell.length_c   1.000
_cell.angle_alpha   90.00
_cell.angle_beta   90.00
_cell.angle_gamma   90.00
#
_symmetry.space_group_name_H-M   'P 1'
#
loop_
_entity.id
_entity.type
_entity.pdbx_description
1 polymer ?
#
loop_
_entity_poly.entity_id
_entity_poly.type
_entity_poly.pdbx_seq_one_letter_code
_entity_poly.pdbx_strand_id
1 'polypeptide(L)' 'MERKRAGKKYNDDFKKTIVDLYHAGNSVKDLSSEYGLSEVTIYKWVKAFTSISSEEG' A
#
# COMPACT_ATOMS: atom_id res chain seq x y z
N MET A 1 -3.42 -28.49 -0.78
CA MET A 1 -4.16 -27.30 -0.29
C MET A 1 -3.72 -26.10 -1.11
N GLU A 2 -4.37 -25.82 -2.23
CA GLU A 2 -4.06 -24.62 -3.00
C GLU A 2 -4.78 -23.44 -2.37
N ARG A 3 -4.04 -22.66 -1.59
CA ARG A 3 -4.50 -21.36 -1.10
C ARG A 3 -4.51 -20.44 -2.31
N LYS A 4 -5.59 -20.48 -3.11
CA LYS A 4 -5.87 -19.47 -4.12
C LYS A 4 -6.03 -18.15 -3.37
N ARG A 5 -4.91 -17.44 -3.17
CA ARG A 5 -4.90 -16.05 -2.77
C ARG A 5 -5.49 -15.33 -3.98
N ALA A 6 -6.82 -15.26 -4.03
CA ALA A 6 -7.51 -14.27 -4.84
C ALA A 6 -6.94 -12.94 -4.38
N GLY A 7 -5.91 -12.47 -5.09
CA GLY A 7 -5.19 -11.26 -4.74
C GLY A 7 -6.23 -10.17 -4.69
N LYS A 8 -6.47 -9.65 -3.49
CA LYS A 8 -7.42 -8.56 -3.29
C LYS A 8 -6.89 -7.43 -4.18
N LYS A 9 -7.53 -7.21 -5.31
CA LYS A 9 -7.13 -6.21 -6.30
C LYS A 9 -7.58 -4.87 -5.72
N TYR A 10 -6.65 -4.23 -5.03
CA TYR A 10 -6.83 -2.84 -4.61
C TYR A 10 -6.63 -1.97 -5.84
N ASN A 11 -7.53 -1.02 -6.07
CA ASN A 11 -7.36 -0.01 -7.10
C ASN A 11 -6.12 0.83 -6.81
N ASP A 12 -5.45 1.29 -7.86
CA ASP A 12 -4.25 2.13 -7.72
C ASP A 12 -4.56 3.45 -7.01
N ASP A 13 -5.77 3.99 -7.19
CA ASP A 13 -6.27 5.15 -6.44
C ASP A 13 -6.24 4.89 -4.92
N PHE A 14 -6.81 3.75 -4.48
CA PHE A 14 -6.80 3.36 -3.07
C PHE A 14 -5.37 3.16 -2.54
N LYS A 15 -4.49 2.51 -3.31
CA LYS A 15 -3.08 2.35 -2.90
C LYS A 15 -2.41 3.71 -2.75
N LYS A 16 -2.66 4.63 -3.67
CA LYS A 16 -2.11 5.98 -3.67
C LYS A 16 -2.60 6.77 -2.45
N THR A 17 -3.87 6.66 -2.07
CA THR A 17 -4.40 7.25 -0.82
C THR A 17 -3.62 6.76 0.40
N ILE A 18 -3.38 5.45 0.51
CA ILE A 18 -2.65 4.88 1.65
C ILE A 18 -1.19 5.36 1.69
N VAL A 19 -0.54 5.44 0.52
CA VAL A 19 0.82 5.98 0.41
C VAL A 19 0.84 7.46 0.77
N ASP A 20 -0.10 8.27 0.26
CA ASP A 20 -0.21 9.70 0.57
C ASP A 20 -0.38 9.94 2.07
N LEU A 21 -1.27 9.19 2.73
CA LEU A 21 -1.45 9.25 4.19
C LEU A 21 -0.16 8.90 4.94
N TYR A 22 0.58 7.88 4.49
CA TYR A 22 1.87 7.53 5.07
C TYR A 22 2.87 8.69 4.94
N HIS A 23 2.96 9.30 3.76
CA HIS A 23 3.80 10.48 3.52
C HIS A 23 3.34 11.73 4.31
N ALA A 24 2.04 11.83 4.61
CA ALA A 24 1.46 12.86 5.48
C ALA A 24 1.82 12.69 6.98
N GLY A 25 2.51 11.61 7.34
CA GLY A 25 2.97 11.33 8.71
C GLY A 25 2.13 10.28 9.46
N ASN A 26 1.19 9.60 8.80
CA ASN A 26 0.46 8.51 9.42
C ASN A 26 1.35 7.27 9.61
N SER A 27 1.22 6.64 10.76
CA SER A 27 1.94 5.40 11.06
C SER A 27 1.31 4.21 10.34
N VAL A 28 2.15 3.28 9.88
CA VAL A 28 1.68 2.05 9.22
C VAL A 28 0.74 1.23 10.10
N LYS A 29 0.91 1.27 11.43
CA LYS A 29 0.01 0.61 12.40
C LYS A 29 -1.40 1.21 12.38
N ASP A 30 -1.54 2.53 12.37
CA ASP A 30 -2.83 3.21 12.26
C ASP A 30 -3.50 2.88 10.93
N LEU A 31 -2.77 3.02 9.83
CA LEU A 31 -3.28 2.68 8.50
C LEU A 31 -3.67 1.20 8.39
N SER A 32 -2.92 0.31 9.03
CA SER A 32 -3.22 -1.12 9.10
C SER A 32 -4.52 -1.39 9.87
N SER A 33 -4.69 -0.74 11.02
CA SER A 33 -5.86 -0.93 11.88
C SER A 33 -7.12 -0.31 11.30
N GLU A 34 -7.04 0.92 10.77
CA GLU A 34 -8.17 1.67 10.21
C GLU A 34 -8.68 1.05 8.91
N TYR A 35 -7.76 0.74 7.98
CA TYR A 35 -8.12 0.23 6.66
C TYR A 35 -8.13 -1.30 6.58
N GLY A 36 -7.85 -2.00 7.69
CA GLY A 36 -7.75 -3.46 7.74
C GLY A 36 -6.66 -4.03 6.82
N LEU A 37 -5.61 -3.24 6.57
CA LEU A 37 -4.49 -3.62 5.72
C LEU A 37 -3.42 -4.31 6.56
N SER A 38 -2.63 -5.18 5.93
CA SER A 38 -1.42 -5.67 6.59
C SER A 38 -0.32 -4.63 6.43
N GLU A 39 0.45 -4.40 7.50
CA GLU A 39 1.62 -3.50 7.46
C GLU A 39 2.54 -3.81 6.27
N VAL A 40 2.74 -5.10 5.98
CA VAL A 40 3.52 -5.57 4.84
C VAL A 40 2.96 -5.07 3.50
N THR A 41 1.64 -5.03 3.35
CA THR A 41 0.98 -4.52 2.14
C THR A 41 1.22 -3.03 1.98
N ILE A 42 1.10 -2.26 3.07
CA ILE A 42 1.34 -0.81 3.07
C ILE A 42 2.79 -0.51 2.68
N TYR A 43 3.77 -1.15 3.32
CA TYR A 43 5.18 -1.00 2.96
C TYR A 43 5.47 -1.37 1.50
N LYS A 44 4.82 -2.42 0.97
CA LYS A 44 4.96 -2.78 -0.45
C LYS A 44 4.44 -1.69 -1.38
N TRP A 45 3.34 -1.02 -1.02
CA TRP A 45 2.82 0.09 -1.83
C TRP A 45 3.69 1.32 -1.70
N VAL A 46 4.10 1.72 -0.49
CA VAL A 46 5.03 2.84 -0.30
C VAL A 46 6.29 2.63 -1.15
N LYS A 47 6.88 1.42 -1.10
CA LYS A 47 8.07 1.08 -1.89
C LYS A 47 7.81 1.06 -3.40
N ALA A 48 6.66 0.56 -3.84
CA ALA A 48 6.31 0.55 -5.26
C ALA A 48 6.11 1.98 -5.78
N PHE A 49 5.31 2.80 -5.10
CA PHE A 49 4.99 4.16 -5.52
C PHE A 49 6.18 5.11 -5.39
N THR A 50 7.06 4.95 -4.39
CA THR A 50 8.30 5.75 -4.31
C THR A 50 9.28 5.39 -5.42
N SER A 51 9.40 4.11 -5.80
CA SER A 51 10.32 3.66 -6.86
C SER A 51 9.82 4.05 -8.25
N ILE A 52 8.50 4.00 -8.48
CA ILE A 52 7.88 4.41 -9.76
C ILE A 52 8.13 5.90 -10.02
N SER A 53 8.24 6.73 -8.97
CA SER A 53 8.53 8.16 -9.13
C SER A 53 9.91 8.49 -9.70
N SER A 54 10.81 7.50 -9.88
CA SER A 54 12.18 7.71 -10.35
C SER A 54 12.46 7.23 -11.78
N GLU A 55 11.49 6.64 -12.49
CA GLU A 55 11.71 6.07 -13.84
C GLU A 55 10.63 6.47 -14.86
N GLU A 56 10.29 7.76 -14.92
CA GLU A 56 9.79 8.36 -16.17
C GLU A 56 10.87 9.32 -16.69
N GLY A 57 11.73 8.79 -17.57
CA GLY A 57 12.73 9.50 -18.36
C GLY A 57 12.91 8.80 -19.70
#